data_AF-A0A376WXL1-F1
#
_entry.id   AF-A0A376WXL1-F1
#
_cell.length_a   1.000
_cell.length_b   1.000
_cell.length_c   1.000
_cell.angle_alpha   90.00
_cell.angle_beta   90.00
_cell.angle_gamma   90.00
#
_symmetry.space_group_name_H-M   'P 1'
#
loop_
_entity.id
_entity.type
_entity.pdbx_description
1 polymer ?
#
loop_
_entity_poly.entity_id
_entity_poly.type
_entity_poly.pdbx_seq_one_letter_code
_entity_poly.pdbx_strand_id
1 'polypeptide(L)'
;MGRKWANIVAKKTAKDGATSKIYAKFGVEIYAAAKQGEPDPELNTSLKFVIERAKQAQVPKHVIDKAIDKAKAVEMKRSYRDVMKALVLMAQ
;
A
#
# COMPACT_ATOMS: atom_id res chain seq x y z
N MET A 1 14.94 -0.39 40.63
CA MET A 1 14.11 0.45 39.73
C MET A 1 13.88 -0.22 38.37
N GLY A 2 13.34 -1.45 38.29
CA GLY A 2 13.19 -2.17 37.00
C GLY A 2 11.75 -2.26 36.46
N ARG A 3 10.74 -2.35 37.35
CA ARG A 3 9.34 -2.62 36.96
C ARG A 3 8.66 -1.46 36.23
N LYS A 4 8.97 -0.20 36.59
CA LYS A 4 8.38 0.99 35.93
C LYS A 4 8.86 1.10 34.48
N TRP A 5 10.14 0.83 34.23
CA TRP A 5 10.71 0.86 32.88
C TRP A 5 10.17 -0.28 32.02
N ALA A 6 10.07 -1.51 32.57
CA ALA A 6 9.46 -2.65 31.87
C ALA A 6 8.01 -2.36 31.42
N ASN A 7 7.19 -1.75 32.28
CA ASN A 7 5.82 -1.37 31.93
C ASN A 7 5.75 -0.28 30.85
N ILE A 8 6.70 0.68 30.85
CA ILE A 8 6.79 1.72 29.82
C ILE A 8 7.17 1.10 28.47
N VAL A 9 8.16 0.21 28.45
CA VAL A 9 8.57 -0.50 27.24
C VAL A 9 7.43 -1.36 26.69
N ALA A 10 6.77 -2.14 27.55
CA ALA A 10 5.63 -2.98 27.14
C ALA A 10 4.46 -2.17 26.56
N LYS A 11 4.12 -1.02 27.16
CA LYS A 11 3.09 -0.12 26.62
C LYS A 11 3.51 0.49 25.28
N LYS A 12 4.79 0.86 25.13
CA LYS A 12 5.31 1.43 23.89
C LYS A 12 5.32 0.40 22.76
N THR A 13 5.84 -0.80 23.00
CA THR A 13 5.88 -1.87 21.98
C THR A 13 4.48 -2.32 21.56
N ALA A 14 3.51 -2.36 22.48
CA ALA A 14 2.12 -2.65 22.14
C ALA A 14 1.52 -1.58 21.21
N LYS A 15 1.81 -0.30 21.47
CA LYS A 15 1.36 0.82 20.64
C LYS A 15 2.01 0.80 19.25
N ASP A 16 3.33 0.61 19.21
CA ASP A 16 4.09 0.52 17.95
C ASP A 16 3.63 -0.69 17.11
N GLY A 17 3.32 -1.81 17.77
CA GLY A 17 2.73 -3.00 17.13
C GLY A 17 1.32 -2.76 16.59
N ALA A 18 0.49 -1.95 17.25
CA ALA A 18 -0.82 -1.57 16.74
C ALA A 18 -0.71 -0.63 15.53
N THR A 19 0.17 0.37 15.60
CA THR A 19 0.40 1.34 14.53
C THR A 19 0.98 0.69 13.27
N SER A 20 1.92 -0.24 13.42
CA SER A 20 2.49 -0.98 12.27
C SER A 20 1.45 -1.82 11.52
N LYS A 21 0.50 -2.45 12.23
CA LYS A 21 -0.63 -3.17 11.63
C LYS A 21 -1.55 -2.25 10.83
N ILE A 22 -1.82 -1.05 11.35
CA ILE A 22 -2.64 -0.03 10.66
C ILE A 22 -1.96 0.36 9.34
N TYR A 23 -0.65 0.63 9.36
CA TYR A 23 0.11 1.01 8.17
C TYR A 23 0.13 -0.11 7.13
N ALA A 24 0.32 -1.36 7.57
CA ALA A 24 0.27 -2.52 6.67
C ALA A 24 -1.11 -2.66 6.02
N LYS A 25 -2.20 -2.48 6.78
CA LYS A 25 -3.57 -2.54 6.25
C LYS A 25 -3.82 -1.47 5.19
N PHE A 26 -3.48 -0.21 5.47
CA PHE A 26 -3.60 0.87 4.49
C PHE A 26 -2.73 0.67 3.26
N GLY A 27 -1.50 0.16 3.42
CA GLY A 27 -0.63 -0.14 2.28
C GLY A 27 -1.24 -1.17 1.31
N VAL A 28 -1.92 -2.19 1.85
CA VAL A 28 -2.64 -3.18 1.03
C VAL A 28 -3.89 -2.58 0.39
N GLU A 29 -4.66 -1.78 1.13
CA GLU A 29 -5.87 -1.11 0.60
C GLU A 29 -5.53 -0.12 -0.53
N ILE A 30 -4.48 0.70 -0.37
CA ILE A 30 -4.01 1.65 -1.39
C ILE A 30 -3.58 0.89 -2.64
N TYR A 31 -2.77 -0.17 -2.47
CA TYR A 31 -2.33 -1.00 -3.58
C TYR A 31 -3.49 -1.70 -4.29
N ALA A 32 -4.48 -2.20 -3.55
CA ALA A 32 -5.66 -2.84 -4.13
C ALA A 32 -6.52 -1.84 -4.93
N ALA A 33 -6.77 -0.66 -4.38
CA ALA A 33 -7.50 0.40 -5.07
C ALA A 33 -6.77 0.88 -6.34
N ALA A 34 -5.44 1.02 -6.26
CA ALA A 34 -4.59 1.40 -7.40
C ALA A 34 -4.47 0.29 -8.46
N LYS A 35 -4.65 -0.99 -8.08
CA LYS A 35 -4.64 -2.11 -9.02
C LYS A 35 -5.99 -2.34 -9.71
N GLN A 36 -7.09 -2.00 -9.03
CA GLN A 36 -8.45 -2.16 -9.56
C GLN A 36 -8.80 -1.09 -10.59
N GLY A 37 -8.26 0.12 -10.45
CA GLY A 37 -8.43 1.19 -11.41
C GLY A 37 -7.07 1.70 -11.88
N GLU A 38 -7.02 3.00 -12.17
CA GLU A 38 -5.77 3.67 -12.51
C GLU A 38 -4.93 3.93 -11.25
N PRO A 39 -3.61 3.79 -11.33
CA PRO A 39 -2.69 4.11 -10.25
C PRO A 39 -2.41 5.62 -10.14
N ASP A 40 -3.42 6.45 -10.47
CA ASP A 40 -3.39 7.91 -10.37
C ASP A 40 -4.53 8.39 -9.45
N PRO A 41 -4.22 9.12 -8.36
CA PRO A 41 -5.23 9.62 -7.43
C PRO A 41 -6.22 10.62 -8.04
N GLU A 42 -5.89 11.28 -9.16
CA GLU A 42 -6.82 12.19 -9.85
C GLU A 42 -7.81 11.43 -10.74
N LEU A 43 -7.41 10.27 -11.26
CA LEU A 43 -8.24 9.44 -12.14
C LEU A 43 -9.03 8.38 -11.36
N ASN A 44 -8.78 8.22 -10.07
CA ASN A 44 -9.38 7.17 -9.25
C ASN A 44 -9.90 7.70 -7.91
N THR A 45 -11.21 7.93 -7.85
CA THR A 45 -11.92 8.39 -6.63
C THR A 45 -11.74 7.43 -5.45
N SER A 46 -11.69 6.12 -5.71
CA SER A 46 -11.47 5.11 -4.66
C SER A 46 -10.07 5.24 -4.06
N LEU A 47 -9.05 5.43 -4.90
CA LEU A 47 -7.67 5.66 -4.46
C LEU A 47 -7.56 6.95 -3.65
N LYS A 48 -8.17 8.04 -4.11
CA LYS A 48 -8.22 9.33 -3.40
C LYS A 48 -8.82 9.17 -2.00
N PHE A 49 -9.96 8.48 -1.89
CA PHE A 49 -10.62 8.28 -0.60
C PHE A 49 -9.78 7.42 0.36
N VAL A 50 -9.11 6.39 -0.14
CA VAL A 50 -8.21 5.56 0.69
C VAL A 50 -7.00 6.37 1.14
N ILE A 51 -6.44 7.23 0.28
CA ILE A 51 -5.33 8.14 0.63
C ILE A 51 -5.75 9.13 1.73
N GLU A 52 -6.96 9.70 1.65
CA GLU A 52 -7.48 10.58 2.70
C GLU A 52 -7.63 9.85 4.04
N ARG A 53 -8.18 8.63 4.04
CA ARG A 53 -8.26 7.81 5.26
C ARG A 53 -6.87 7.45 5.80
N ALA A 54 -5.90 7.16 4.93
CA ALA A 54 -4.52 6.90 5.33
C ALA A 54 -3.86 8.13 5.97
N LYS A 55 -4.10 9.33 5.42
CA LYS A 55 -3.66 10.60 6.02
C LYS A 55 -4.28 10.83 7.40
N GLN A 56 -5.59 10.58 7.55
CA GLN A 56 -6.28 10.66 8.85
C GLN A 56 -5.71 9.68 9.88
N ALA A 57 -5.30 8.49 9.44
CA ALA A 57 -4.66 7.47 10.28
C ALA A 57 -3.15 7.72 10.53
N GLN A 58 -2.64 8.91 10.18
CA GLN A 58 -1.22 9.28 10.32
C GLN A 58 -0.26 8.31 9.62
N VAL A 59 -0.69 7.73 8.49
CA VAL A 59 0.20 6.95 7.63
C VAL A 59 1.20 7.91 6.98
N PRO A 60 2.52 7.63 7.05
CA PRO A 60 3.51 8.46 6.41
C PRO A 60 3.35 8.51 4.89
N LYS A 61 3.56 9.69 4.28
CA LYS A 61 3.44 9.89 2.83
C LYS A 61 4.30 8.91 2.00
N HIS A 62 5.52 8.61 2.46
CA HIS A 62 6.41 7.67 1.78
C HIS A 62 5.83 6.24 1.66
N VAL A 63 4.97 5.82 2.58
CA VAL A 63 4.29 4.51 2.52
C VAL A 63 3.23 4.52 1.43
N ILE A 64 2.50 5.63 1.33
CA ILE A 64 1.47 5.87 0.31
C ILE A 64 2.11 5.89 -1.08
N ASP A 65 3.13 6.73 -1.26
CA ASP A 65 3.85 6.88 -2.53
C ASP A 65 4.44 5.52 -2.98
N LYS A 66 5.07 4.78 -2.06
CA LYS A 66 5.62 3.43 -2.35
C LYS A 66 4.55 2.42 -2.76
N ALA A 67 3.34 2.49 -2.19
CA ALA A 67 2.25 1.61 -2.57
C ALA A 67 1.71 1.92 -3.98
N ILE A 68 1.63 3.20 -4.33
CA ILE A 68 1.22 3.68 -5.66
C ILE A 68 2.27 3.31 -6.71
N ASP A 69 3.55 3.58 -6.45
CA ASP A 69 4.65 3.24 -7.37
C ASP A 69 4.70 1.73 -7.64
N LYS A 70 4.46 0.92 -6.60
CA LYS A 70 4.37 -0.54 -6.75
C LYS A 70 3.19 -0.94 -7.63
N ALA A 71 2.04 -0.28 -7.52
CA ALA A 71 0.90 -0.53 -8.39
C ALA A 71 1.20 -0.18 -9.86
N LYS A 72 1.77 1.01 -10.12
CA LYS A 72 2.23 1.43 -11.46
C LYS A 72 3.19 0.42 -12.09
N ALA A 73 4.19 -0.01 -11.34
CA ALA A 73 5.17 -0.97 -11.82
C ALA A 73 4.56 -2.34 -12.18
N VAL A 74 3.53 -2.77 -11.45
CA VAL A 74 2.82 -4.02 -11.72
C VAL A 74 1.93 -3.92 -12.96
N GLU A 75 1.28 -2.78 -13.17
CA GLU A 75 0.46 -2.51 -14.35
C GLU A 75 1.32 -2.50 -15.63
N MET A 76 2.45 -1.79 -15.61
CA MET A 76 3.43 -1.81 -16.69
C MET A 76 3.90 -3.23 -17.02
N LYS A 77 4.27 -4.02 -16.00
CA LYS A 77 4.64 -5.44 -16.18
C LYS A 77 3.51 -6.30 -16.73
N ARG A 78 2.26 -5.98 -16.40
CA ARG A 78 1.08 -6.69 -16.90
C ARG A 78 0.90 -6.42 -18.39
N SER A 79 1.01 -5.15 -18.81
CA SER A 79 0.98 -4.78 -20.24
C SER A 79 2.02 -5.57 -21.04
N TYR A 80 3.30 -5.54 -20.67
CA TYR A 80 4.33 -6.32 -21.37
C TYR A 80 4.03 -7.82 -21.40
N ARG A 81 3.54 -8.38 -20.30
CA ARG A 81 3.18 -9.81 -20.23
C ARG A 81 2.03 -10.13 -21.18
N ASP A 82 1.03 -9.27 -21.26
CA ASP A 82 -0.15 -9.48 -22.09
C ASP A 82 0.23 -9.42 -23.59
N VAL A 83 1.11 -8.48 -23.98
CA VAL A 83 1.69 -8.44 -25.33
C VAL A 83 2.50 -9.70 -25.63
N MET A 84 3.39 -10.11 -24.72
CA MET A 84 4.21 -11.31 -24.91
C MET A 84 3.37 -12.59 -25.01
N LYS A 85 2.32 -12.71 -24.20
CA LYS A 85 1.39 -13.84 -24.28
C LYS A 85 0.65 -13.87 -25.61
N ALA A 86 0.18 -12.72 -26.10
CA ALA A 86 -0.48 -12.64 -27.38
C ALA A 86 0.44 -13.06 -28.53
N LEU A 87 1.72 -12.64 -28.50
CA LEU A 87 2.72 -13.04 -29.48
C LEU A 87 2.99 -14.55 -29.44
N VAL A 88 3.12 -15.15 -28.26
CA VAL A 88 3.34 -16.61 -28.14
C VAL A 88 2.13 -17.40 -28.64
N LEU A 89 0.92 -16.94 -28.35
CA LEU A 89 -0.32 -17.58 -28.81
C LEU A 89 -0.52 -17.50 -30.33
N MET A 90 -0.06 -16.42 -30.98
CA MET A 90 -0.13 -16.30 -32.44
C MET A 90 0.94 -17.13 -33.17
N ALA A 91 1.96 -17.61 -32.46
CA ALA A 91 3.06 -18.40 -33.01
C ALA A 91 2.88 -19.93 -32.85
N GLN A 92 1.77 -20.38 -32.26
CA GLN A 92 1.35 -21.79 -32.15
C GLN A 92 0.22 -22.09 -33.12
#